data_AF-A0A5C5XQX5-F1
#
_entry.id   AF-A0A5C5XQX5-F1
#
_cell.length_a   1.000
_cell.length_b   1.000
_cell.length_c   1.000
_cell.angle_alpha   90.00
_cell.angle_beta   90.00
_cell.angle_gamma   90.00
#
_symmetry.space_group_name_H-M   'P 1'
#
loop_
_entity.id
_entity.type
_entity.pdbx_description
1 polymer ?
#
loop_
_entity_poly.entity_id
_entity_poly.type
_entity_poly.pdbx_seq_one_letter_code
_entity_poly.pdbx_strand_id
1 'polypeptide(L)'
;MEREHQSREVSRRRGRVLWSLHLIAMASMFAWASFDLRFESMVQSLGTALTSPLTSLQATVATVGLARTAVFSGFLFVALLTLGLLIAERFRSTRASHSRSLRSLMAIVSVVAIWCSLSVNYSALAWQGNRIRMATQLDELEAITEPLRQDWPQRDGEVAQIGPFMAYPFGRPSVLVLLASPTLANDHLSIAAIERNHQGAIKLQLNGTDHDDWAEWHPAGSQPESFVGGLSDPHELESSARLGQGWSLVRYRSE
;
A
#
# COMPACT_ATOMS: atom_id res chain seq x y z
N MET A 1 29.29 45.83 -9.92
CA MET A 1 27.86 45.71 -9.58
C MET A 1 27.14 44.66 -10.43
N GLU A 2 27.35 44.62 -11.75
CA GLU A 2 26.69 43.69 -12.68
C GLU A 2 26.97 42.20 -12.40
N ARG A 3 28.23 41.82 -12.10
CA ARG A 3 28.60 40.44 -11.75
C ARG A 3 27.88 39.91 -10.49
N GLU A 4 27.58 40.78 -9.52
CA GLU A 4 26.87 40.37 -8.29
C GLU A 4 25.37 40.13 -8.54
N HIS A 5 24.76 40.94 -9.41
CA HIS A 5 23.38 40.72 -9.84
C HIS A 5 23.22 39.39 -10.59
N GLN A 6 24.12 39.12 -11.53
CA GLN A 6 24.11 37.88 -12.31
C GLN A 6 24.31 36.64 -11.42
N SER A 7 25.22 36.70 -10.45
CA SER A 7 25.45 35.60 -9.49
C SER A 7 24.23 35.30 -8.61
N ARG A 8 23.55 36.36 -8.12
CA ARG A 8 22.34 36.21 -7.29
C ARG A 8 21.17 35.61 -8.06
N GLU A 9 21.02 35.95 -9.34
CA GLU A 9 19.94 35.43 -10.17
C GLU A 9 20.12 33.94 -10.48
N VAL A 10 21.36 33.53 -10.79
CA VAL A 10 21.70 32.11 -11.00
C VAL A 10 21.43 31.28 -9.75
N SER A 11 21.83 31.75 -8.57
CA SER A 11 21.55 31.06 -7.30
C SER A 11 20.05 30.93 -7.02
N ARG A 12 19.25 31.99 -7.25
CA ARG A 12 17.79 31.92 -7.08
C ARG A 12 17.12 30.96 -8.06
N ARG A 13 17.60 30.89 -9.30
CA ARG A 13 17.07 29.96 -10.30
C ARG A 13 17.39 28.52 -9.92
N ARG A 14 18.62 28.24 -9.47
CA ARG A 14 19.04 26.91 -8.98
C ARG A 14 18.20 26.45 -7.80
N GLY A 15 18.03 27.28 -6.77
CA GLY A 15 17.21 26.93 -5.61
C GLY A 15 15.75 26.62 -5.98
N ARG A 16 15.14 27.40 -6.88
CA ARG A 16 13.78 27.12 -7.37
C ARG A 16 13.69 25.76 -8.08
N VAL A 17 14.66 25.44 -8.93
CA VAL A 17 14.71 24.15 -9.63
C VAL A 17 14.86 22.98 -8.64
N LEU A 18 15.75 23.11 -7.65
CA LEU A 18 15.93 22.08 -6.61
C LEU A 18 14.65 21.85 -5.82
N TRP A 19 13.96 22.92 -5.41
CA TRP A 19 12.67 22.84 -4.72
C TRP A 19 11.59 22.17 -5.58
N SER A 20 11.43 22.58 -6.84
CA SER A 20 10.47 21.96 -7.74
C SER A 20 10.76 20.47 -7.93
N LEU A 21 12.03 20.10 -8.11
CA LEU A 21 12.43 18.70 -8.29
C LEU A 21 12.17 17.86 -7.03
N HIS A 22 12.44 18.41 -5.85
CA HIS A 22 12.15 17.72 -4.58
C HIS A 22 10.64 17.52 -4.37
N LEU A 23 9.84 18.55 -4.62
CA LEU A 23 8.38 18.47 -4.46
C LEU A 23 7.76 17.49 -5.46
N ILE A 24 8.25 17.47 -6.71
CA ILE A 24 7.83 16.49 -7.72
C ILE A 24 8.21 15.07 -7.28
N ALA A 25 9.45 14.85 -6.83
CA ALA A 25 9.89 13.52 -6.36
C ALA A 25 9.05 13.04 -5.18
N MET A 26 8.75 13.94 -4.23
CA MET A 26 7.89 13.65 -3.09
C MET A 26 6.47 13.31 -3.53
N ALA A 27 5.83 14.14 -4.38
CA ALA A 27 4.49 13.89 -4.89
C ALA A 27 4.40 12.57 -5.69
N SER A 28 5.39 12.28 -6.53
CA SER A 28 5.50 11.02 -7.26
C SER A 28 5.63 9.82 -6.32
N MET A 29 6.40 9.94 -5.24
CA MET A 29 6.51 8.87 -4.24
C MET A 29 5.19 8.67 -3.48
N PHE A 30 4.47 9.73 -3.11
CA PHE A 30 3.14 9.61 -2.50
C PHE A 30 2.14 8.93 -3.43
N ALA A 31 2.12 9.33 -4.70
CA ALA A 31 1.26 8.70 -5.71
C ALA A 31 1.63 7.22 -5.85
N TRP A 32 2.92 6.90 -6.04
CA TRP A 32 3.37 5.52 -6.18
C TRP A 32 3.06 4.68 -4.95
N ALA A 33 3.32 5.17 -3.73
CA ALA A 33 2.98 4.51 -2.48
C ALA A 33 1.47 4.23 -2.33
N SER A 34 0.63 5.12 -2.88
CA SER A 34 -0.82 4.94 -2.86
C SER A 34 -1.28 3.88 -3.88
N PHE A 35 -0.53 3.63 -4.95
CA PHE A 35 -0.92 2.71 -6.03
C PHE A 35 -0.20 1.35 -5.99
N ASP A 36 0.96 1.22 -5.36
CA ASP A 36 1.71 -0.04 -5.28
C ASP A 36 1.28 -0.88 -4.05
N LEU A 37 0.90 -2.14 -4.29
CA LEU A 37 0.46 -3.09 -3.25
C LEU A 37 1.59 -3.54 -2.33
N ARG A 38 2.84 -3.49 -2.80
CA ARG A 38 4.02 -3.99 -2.08
C ARG A 38 4.79 -2.86 -1.40
N PHE A 39 4.25 -1.64 -1.40
CA PHE A 39 4.89 -0.48 -0.78
C PHE A 39 5.14 -0.72 0.71
N GLU A 40 4.18 -1.33 1.41
CA GLU A 40 4.29 -1.63 2.83
C GLU A 40 5.46 -2.60 3.10
N SER A 41 5.52 -3.73 2.40
CA SER A 41 6.65 -4.68 2.37
C SER A 41 8.00 -3.98 2.15
N MET A 42 8.07 -3.07 1.17
CA MET A 42 9.31 -2.37 0.85
C MET A 42 9.78 -1.50 2.00
N VAL A 43 8.89 -0.74 2.62
CA VAL A 43 9.22 0.13 3.75
C VAL A 43 9.61 -0.70 4.98
N GLN A 44 8.91 -1.80 5.26
CA GLN A 44 9.29 -2.73 6.34
C GLN A 44 10.69 -3.32 6.11
N SER A 45 10.98 -3.72 4.88
CA SER A 45 12.29 -4.27 4.50
C SER A 45 13.43 -3.24 4.59
N LEU A 46 13.12 -1.94 4.46
CA LEU A 46 14.11 -0.89 4.68
C LEU A 46 14.52 -0.82 6.16
N GLY A 47 13.58 -1.05 7.08
CA GLY A 47 13.86 -1.13 8.51
C GLY A 47 14.82 -2.27 8.86
N THR A 48 14.64 -3.44 8.23
CA THR A 48 15.53 -4.60 8.42
C THR A 48 16.86 -4.45 7.67
N ALA A 49 16.89 -3.73 6.54
CA ALA A 49 18.13 -3.44 5.82
C ALA A 49 19.13 -2.60 6.62
N LEU A 50 18.66 -1.80 7.59
CA LEU A 50 19.54 -1.05 8.49
C LEU A 50 20.34 -1.95 9.44
N THR A 51 19.82 -3.14 9.77
CA THR A 51 20.51 -4.10 10.64
C THR A 51 21.32 -5.13 9.84
N SER A 52 20.82 -5.54 8.67
CA SER A 52 21.47 -6.56 7.83
C SER A 52 21.29 -6.26 6.33
N PRO A 53 22.14 -5.42 5.73
CA PRO A 53 21.87 -4.82 4.41
C PRO A 53 21.92 -5.84 3.25
N LEU A 54 22.88 -6.76 3.26
CA LEU A 54 23.06 -7.73 2.16
C LEU A 54 21.93 -8.77 2.11
N THR A 55 21.57 -9.35 3.26
CA THR A 55 20.51 -10.35 3.36
C THR A 55 19.14 -9.73 3.08
N SER A 56 18.90 -8.52 3.58
CA SER A 56 17.62 -7.82 3.37
C SER A 56 17.45 -7.44 1.91
N LEU A 57 18.48 -6.94 1.22
CA LEU A 57 18.38 -6.62 -0.20
C LEU A 57 18.05 -7.83 -1.07
N GLN A 58 18.68 -8.98 -0.82
CA GLN A 58 18.37 -10.21 -1.54
C GLN A 58 16.93 -10.67 -1.28
N ALA A 59 16.48 -10.63 -0.03
CA ALA A 59 15.11 -10.97 0.34
C ALA A 59 14.09 -10.02 -0.32
N THR A 60 14.29 -8.71 -0.25
CA THR A 60 13.39 -7.71 -0.86
C THR A 60 13.33 -7.86 -2.37
N VAL A 61 14.47 -8.09 -3.04
CA VAL A 61 14.48 -8.28 -4.50
C VAL A 61 13.74 -9.56 -4.89
N ALA A 62 13.85 -10.63 -4.09
CA ALA A 62 13.13 -11.88 -4.33
C ALA A 62 11.61 -11.72 -4.13
N THR A 63 11.16 -10.97 -3.11
CA THR A 63 9.74 -10.83 -2.79
C THR A 63 9.04 -9.74 -3.59
N VAL A 64 9.65 -8.57 -3.73
CA VAL A 64 9.03 -7.38 -4.34
C VAL A 64 9.40 -7.21 -5.81
N GLY A 65 10.57 -7.73 -6.20
CA GLY A 65 11.12 -7.62 -7.54
C GLY A 65 12.09 -6.46 -7.71
N LEU A 66 13.10 -6.66 -8.58
CA LEU A 66 14.20 -5.72 -8.80
C LEU A 66 13.73 -4.33 -9.26
N ALA A 67 12.77 -4.27 -10.17
CA ALA A 67 12.32 -3.01 -10.77
C ALA A 67 11.74 -2.05 -9.72
N ARG A 68 10.87 -2.55 -8.83
CA ARG A 68 10.25 -1.76 -7.76
C ARG A 68 11.29 -1.27 -6.75
N THR A 69 12.18 -2.17 -6.32
CA THR A 69 13.28 -1.82 -5.40
C THR A 69 14.20 -0.74 -5.98
N ALA A 70 14.51 -0.82 -7.28
CA ALA A 70 15.31 0.18 -7.98
C ALA A 70 14.58 1.54 -8.05
N VAL A 71 13.28 1.55 -8.37
CA VAL A 71 12.46 2.76 -8.40
C VAL A 71 12.39 3.43 -7.03
N PHE A 72 12.13 2.66 -5.97
CA PHE A 72 12.10 3.16 -4.59
C PHE A 72 13.45 3.75 -4.16
N SER A 73 14.54 3.01 -4.41
CA SER A 73 15.90 3.46 -4.10
C SER A 73 16.25 4.73 -4.88
N GLY A 74 15.78 4.84 -6.13
CA GLY A 74 15.92 6.03 -6.95
C GLY A 74 15.22 7.25 -6.36
N PHE A 75 13.96 7.11 -5.91
CA PHE A 75 13.24 8.20 -5.24
C PHE A 75 13.94 8.65 -3.95
N LEU A 76 14.37 7.70 -3.13
CA LEU A 76 15.10 7.98 -1.89
C LEU A 76 16.41 8.72 -2.18
N PHE A 77 17.17 8.27 -3.17
CA PHE A 77 18.42 8.92 -3.59
C PHE A 77 18.19 10.35 -4.06
N VAL A 78 17.19 10.59 -4.91
CA VAL A 78 16.84 11.94 -5.39
C VAL A 78 16.41 12.83 -4.23
N ALA A 79 15.57 12.32 -3.31
CA ALA A 79 15.11 13.07 -2.14
C ALA A 79 16.28 13.48 -1.23
N LEU A 80 17.19 12.54 -0.91
CA LEU A 80 18.37 12.80 -0.09
C LEU A 80 19.36 13.76 -0.77
N LEU A 81 19.63 13.56 -2.06
CA LEU A 81 20.55 14.41 -2.83
C LEU A 81 20.05 15.86 -2.90
N THR A 82 18.77 16.04 -3.26
CA THR A 82 18.17 17.38 -3.37
C THR A 82 18.08 18.08 -2.02
N LEU A 83 17.72 17.36 -0.95
CA LEU A 83 17.71 17.90 0.41
C LEU A 83 19.12 18.29 0.86
N GLY A 84 20.12 17.44 0.61
CA GLY A 84 21.52 17.73 0.91
C GLY A 84 22.05 18.96 0.17
N LEU A 85 21.70 19.12 -1.11
CA LEU A 85 22.05 20.31 -1.89
C LEU A 85 21.38 21.58 -1.35
N LEU A 86 20.11 21.53 -0.96
CA LEU A 86 19.39 22.67 -0.34
C LEU A 86 20.05 23.09 0.99
N ILE A 87 20.45 22.12 1.82
CA ILE A 87 21.16 22.35 3.07
C ILE A 87 22.56 22.93 2.79
N ALA A 88 23.30 22.38 1.84
CA ALA A 88 24.64 22.86 1.48
C ALA A 88 24.62 24.28 0.90
N GLU A 89 23.66 24.62 0.03
CA GLU A 89 23.46 25.98 -0.48
C GLU A 89 23.20 26.97 0.66
N ARG A 90 22.53 26.53 1.73
CA ARG A 90 22.30 27.35 2.92
C ARG A 90 23.59 27.64 3.69
N PHE A 91 24.39 26.62 3.97
CA PHE A 91 25.64 26.78 4.73
C PHE A 91 26.74 27.51 3.95
N ARG A 92 26.72 27.49 2.60
CA ARG A 92 27.67 28.25 1.77
C ARG A 92 27.34 29.75 1.69
N SER A 93 26.11 30.16 2.00
CA SER A 93 25.64 31.55 1.89
C SER A 93 25.76 32.32 3.21
N THR A 94 26.97 32.43 3.75
CA THR A 94 27.24 33.01 5.09
C THR A 94 27.20 34.54 5.19
N ARG A 95 26.93 35.28 4.11
CA ARG A 95 27.11 36.76 4.12
C ARG A 95 25.93 37.65 3.72
N ALA A 96 24.73 37.16 3.40
CA ALA A 96 23.64 38.08 3.06
C ALA A 96 22.23 37.59 3.44
N SER A 97 21.57 38.37 4.30
CA SER A 97 20.12 38.37 4.61
C SER A 97 19.63 37.39 5.69
N HIS A 98 19.61 37.86 6.93
CA HIS A 98 19.05 37.18 8.11
C HIS A 98 17.56 36.78 7.95
N SER A 99 16.75 37.61 7.27
CA SER A 99 15.30 37.38 7.10
C SER A 99 14.91 36.30 6.07
N ARG A 100 15.75 36.05 5.06
CA ARG A 100 15.54 34.94 4.10
C ARG A 100 15.88 33.57 4.69
N SER A 101 16.66 33.57 5.78
CA SER A 101 17.05 32.36 6.51
C SER A 101 15.85 31.61 7.08
N LEU A 102 14.95 32.33 7.74
CA LEU A 102 13.89 31.71 8.54
C LEU A 102 12.86 31.00 7.66
N ARG A 103 12.39 31.66 6.59
CA ARG A 103 11.41 31.04 5.66
C ARG A 103 11.95 29.77 5.01
N SER A 104 13.21 29.80 4.57
CA SER A 104 13.85 28.63 3.95
C SER A 104 14.10 27.51 4.96
N LEU A 105 14.48 27.85 6.19
CA LEU A 105 14.67 26.86 7.25
C LEU A 105 13.33 26.20 7.61
N MET A 106 12.27 26.99 7.77
CA MET A 106 10.92 26.49 8.00
C MET A 106 10.48 25.56 6.87
N ALA A 107 10.75 25.91 5.61
CA ALA A 107 10.43 25.04 4.47
C ALA A 107 11.20 23.70 4.52
N ILE A 108 12.50 23.71 4.84
CA ILE A 108 13.30 22.49 4.98
C ILE A 108 12.77 21.62 6.13
N VAL A 109 12.48 22.23 7.28
CA VAL A 109 11.91 21.53 8.44
C VAL A 109 10.54 20.93 8.10
N SER A 110 9.69 21.66 7.38
CA SER A 110 8.40 21.14 6.90
C SER A 110 8.58 19.94 5.97
N VAL A 111 9.54 20.00 5.03
CA VAL A 111 9.84 18.86 4.14
C VAL A 111 10.31 17.64 4.94
N VAL A 112 11.25 17.83 5.86
CA VAL A 112 11.74 16.74 6.72
C VAL A 112 10.59 16.16 7.55
N ALA A 113 9.73 17.02 8.12
CA ALA A 113 8.55 16.59 8.86
C ALA A 113 7.58 15.79 7.98
N ILE A 114 7.38 16.15 6.71
CA ILE A 114 6.56 15.39 5.77
C ILE A 114 7.17 14.00 5.49
N TRP A 115 8.48 13.92 5.28
CA TRP A 115 9.17 12.63 5.11
C TRP A 115 9.07 11.75 6.34
N CYS A 116 9.25 12.32 7.54
CA CYS A 116 9.05 11.59 8.80
C CYS A 116 7.59 11.16 8.98
N SER A 117 6.63 12.03 8.63
CA SER A 117 5.21 11.70 8.68
C SER A 117 4.89 10.54 7.74
N LEU A 118 5.47 10.51 6.54
CA LEU A 118 5.32 9.41 5.60
C LEU A 118 5.91 8.11 6.16
N SER A 119 7.11 8.15 6.76
CA SER A 119 7.73 6.95 7.33
C SER A 119 6.97 6.41 8.55
N VAL A 120 6.26 7.26 9.30
CA VAL A 120 5.46 6.82 10.46
C VAL A 120 4.07 6.33 10.03
N ASN A 121 3.47 6.94 9.01
CA ASN A 121 2.10 6.66 8.57
C ASN A 121 2.03 5.86 7.27
N TYR A 122 3.08 5.11 6.93
CA TYR A 122 3.15 4.37 5.67
C TYR A 122 2.06 3.29 5.58
N SER A 123 1.76 2.60 6.68
CA SER A 123 0.69 1.58 6.74
C SER A 123 -0.69 2.19 6.49
N ALA A 124 -0.98 3.34 7.10
CA ALA A 124 -2.24 4.06 6.86
C ALA A 124 -2.37 4.53 5.41
N LEU A 125 -1.26 4.97 4.78
CA LEU A 125 -1.26 5.35 3.36
C LEU A 125 -1.48 4.13 2.45
N ALA A 126 -0.79 3.02 2.72
CA ALA A 126 -0.97 1.76 2.01
C ALA A 126 -2.41 1.25 2.12
N TRP A 127 -3.00 1.36 3.31
CA TRP A 127 -4.40 1.02 3.57
C TRP A 127 -5.39 1.83 2.74
N GLN A 128 -5.21 3.16 2.66
CA GLN A 128 -6.05 3.99 1.80
C GLN A 128 -5.86 3.66 0.31
N GLY A 129 -4.63 3.32 -0.09
CA GLY A 129 -4.33 2.81 -1.43
C GLY A 129 -5.09 1.51 -1.75
N ASN A 130 -5.03 0.53 -0.83
CA ASN A 130 -5.78 -0.72 -0.92
C ASN A 130 -7.28 -0.44 -1.06
N ARG A 131 -7.82 0.44 -0.22
CA ARG A 131 -9.23 0.82 -0.24
C ARG A 131 -9.66 1.39 -1.59
N ILE A 132 -8.91 2.35 -2.14
CA ILE A 132 -9.24 2.97 -3.44
C ILE A 132 -9.19 1.92 -4.55
N ARG A 133 -8.15 1.07 -4.57
CA ARG A 133 -8.04 -0.01 -5.57
C ARG A 133 -9.21 -1.00 -5.47
N MET A 134 -9.55 -1.44 -4.27
CA MET A 134 -10.65 -2.39 -4.08
C MET A 134 -11.99 -1.76 -4.44
N ALA A 135 -12.18 -0.47 -4.15
CA ALA A 135 -13.36 0.27 -4.58
C ALA A 135 -13.49 0.31 -6.11
N THR A 136 -12.39 0.39 -6.86
CA THR A 136 -12.42 0.34 -8.33
C THR A 136 -12.62 -1.07 -8.91
N GLN A 137 -12.47 -2.11 -8.08
CA GLN A 137 -12.60 -3.52 -8.48
C GLN A 137 -13.87 -4.18 -7.95
N LEU A 138 -14.81 -3.37 -7.44
CA LEU A 138 -16.06 -3.91 -6.88
C LEU A 138 -16.86 -4.73 -7.88
N ASP A 139 -16.87 -4.34 -9.16
CA ASP A 139 -17.61 -5.08 -10.19
C ASP A 139 -17.01 -6.48 -10.42
N GLU A 140 -15.68 -6.63 -10.37
CA GLU A 140 -15.01 -7.94 -10.48
C GLU A 140 -15.29 -8.81 -9.23
N LEU A 141 -15.19 -8.21 -8.04
CA LEU A 141 -15.49 -8.90 -6.78
C LEU A 141 -16.96 -9.36 -6.72
N GLU A 142 -17.86 -8.51 -7.21
CA GLU A 142 -19.29 -8.77 -7.27
C GLU A 142 -19.61 -9.88 -8.26
N ALA A 143 -18.96 -9.90 -9.44
CA ALA A 143 -19.13 -10.95 -10.42
C ALA A 143 -18.79 -12.34 -9.84
N ILE A 144 -17.72 -12.41 -9.03
CA ILE A 144 -17.28 -13.65 -8.35
C ILE A 144 -18.27 -14.05 -7.25
N THR A 145 -18.77 -13.07 -6.52
CA THR A 145 -19.50 -13.29 -5.26
C THR A 145 -20.99 -13.51 -5.48
N GLU A 146 -21.61 -12.86 -6.46
CA GLU A 146 -23.04 -12.96 -6.72
C GLU A 146 -23.51 -14.40 -6.95
N PRO A 147 -22.84 -15.24 -7.76
CA PRO A 147 -23.21 -16.65 -7.90
C PRO A 147 -23.17 -17.42 -6.58
N LEU A 148 -22.16 -17.14 -5.75
CA LEU A 148 -21.96 -17.80 -4.46
C LEU A 148 -23.02 -17.40 -3.41
N ARG A 149 -23.59 -16.19 -3.53
CA ARG A 149 -24.70 -15.74 -2.68
C ARG A 149 -25.97 -16.51 -2.98
N GLN A 150 -26.22 -16.76 -4.26
CA GLN A 150 -27.42 -17.44 -4.72
C GLN A 150 -27.34 -18.96 -4.48
N ASP A 151 -26.20 -19.57 -4.83
CA ASP A 151 -25.99 -21.01 -4.70
C ASP A 151 -24.60 -21.31 -4.16
N TRP A 152 -24.54 -21.64 -2.86
CA TRP A 152 -23.28 -21.96 -2.21
C TRP A 152 -22.91 -23.44 -2.42
N PRO A 153 -21.73 -23.73 -3.01
CA PRO A 153 -21.35 -25.10 -3.31
C PRO A 153 -21.33 -26.02 -2.09
N GLN A 154 -21.98 -27.17 -2.21
CA GLN A 154 -22.03 -28.20 -1.16
C GLN A 154 -20.99 -29.32 -1.35
N ARG A 155 -20.27 -29.31 -2.46
CA ARG A 155 -19.28 -30.33 -2.86
C ARG A 155 -18.17 -29.65 -3.65
N ASP A 156 -17.02 -30.31 -3.70
CA ASP A 156 -15.89 -29.92 -4.55
C ASP A 156 -16.32 -29.78 -6.01
N GLY A 157 -15.69 -28.86 -6.73
CA GLY A 157 -16.07 -28.57 -8.09
C GLY A 157 -15.30 -27.40 -8.69
N GLU A 158 -15.90 -26.79 -9.69
CA GLU A 158 -15.33 -25.65 -10.40
C GLU A 158 -16.43 -24.61 -10.64
N VAL A 159 -16.11 -23.34 -10.38
CA VAL A 159 -16.97 -22.19 -10.70
C VAL A 159 -16.23 -21.33 -11.72
N ALA A 160 -16.89 -20.95 -12.81
CA ALA A 160 -16.23 -20.35 -13.98
C ALA A 160 -15.32 -19.14 -13.69
N GLN A 161 -15.64 -18.32 -12.68
CA GLN A 161 -14.88 -17.11 -12.33
C GLN A 161 -13.85 -17.31 -11.21
N ILE A 162 -13.91 -18.45 -10.53
CA ILE A 162 -13.08 -18.77 -9.36
C ILE A 162 -12.05 -19.85 -9.72
N GLY A 163 -12.45 -20.79 -10.59
CA GLY A 163 -11.70 -21.98 -10.90
C GLY A 163 -12.06 -23.16 -9.99
N PRO A 164 -11.21 -24.21 -10.00
CA PRO A 164 -11.43 -25.41 -9.19
C PRO A 164 -11.22 -25.13 -7.70
N PHE A 165 -12.06 -25.73 -6.85
CA PHE A 165 -12.03 -25.55 -5.40
C PHE A 165 -12.37 -26.85 -4.65
N MET A 166 -11.96 -26.90 -3.39
CA MET A 166 -12.42 -27.87 -2.40
C MET A 166 -13.39 -27.22 -1.41
N ALA A 167 -14.52 -27.85 -1.15
CA ALA A 167 -15.55 -27.37 -0.23
C ALA A 167 -15.31 -27.94 1.18
N TYR A 168 -15.04 -27.06 2.15
CA TYR A 168 -14.71 -27.42 3.53
C TYR A 168 -15.55 -26.65 4.56
N PRO A 169 -15.88 -27.23 5.73
CA PRO A 169 -15.74 -28.64 6.08
C PRO A 169 -16.77 -29.54 5.37
N PHE A 170 -16.48 -30.85 5.29
CA PHE A 170 -17.38 -31.81 4.65
C PHE A 170 -18.77 -31.84 5.31
N GLY A 171 -19.82 -31.86 4.50
CA GLY A 171 -21.22 -31.95 4.93
C GLY A 171 -21.89 -30.62 5.23
N ARG A 172 -21.14 -29.60 5.67
CA ARG A 172 -21.62 -28.21 5.79
C ARG A 172 -20.52 -27.21 5.37
N PRO A 173 -20.18 -27.14 4.08
CA PRO A 173 -19.09 -26.29 3.63
C PRO A 173 -19.37 -24.82 3.92
N SER A 174 -18.42 -24.16 4.55
CA SER A 174 -18.40 -22.72 4.80
C SER A 174 -17.17 -22.04 4.20
N VAL A 175 -16.24 -22.82 3.65
CA VAL A 175 -14.99 -22.36 3.04
C VAL A 175 -14.79 -23.06 1.71
N LEU A 176 -14.36 -22.31 0.71
CA LEU A 176 -13.89 -22.80 -0.58
C LEU A 176 -12.38 -22.58 -0.62
N VAL A 177 -11.63 -23.67 -0.53
CA VAL A 177 -10.18 -23.67 -0.67
C VAL A 177 -9.87 -23.73 -2.16
N LEU A 178 -9.31 -22.65 -2.71
CA LEU A 178 -9.11 -22.52 -4.14
C LEU A 178 -7.86 -23.31 -4.57
N LEU A 179 -8.01 -24.18 -5.57
CA LEU A 179 -6.90 -24.96 -6.13
C LEU A 179 -6.14 -24.16 -7.21
N ALA A 180 -6.79 -23.14 -7.78
CA ALA A 180 -6.18 -22.11 -8.58
C ALA A 180 -6.63 -20.75 -8.04
N SER A 181 -5.70 -19.84 -7.76
CA SER A 181 -6.03 -18.50 -7.29
C SER A 181 -6.41 -17.62 -8.47
N PRO A 182 -7.68 -17.21 -8.61
CA PRO A 182 -8.07 -16.29 -9.68
C PRO A 182 -7.36 -14.95 -9.44
N THR A 183 -6.84 -14.38 -10.52
CA THR A 183 -6.20 -13.06 -10.46
C THR A 183 -7.22 -11.96 -10.71
N LEU A 184 -7.14 -10.92 -9.89
CA LEU A 184 -7.88 -9.67 -9.97
C LEU A 184 -6.93 -8.54 -10.36
N ALA A 185 -7.47 -7.48 -10.97
CA ALA A 185 -6.73 -6.25 -11.23
C ALA A 185 -5.41 -6.43 -12.03
N ASN A 186 -5.47 -7.09 -13.19
CA ASN A 186 -4.30 -7.35 -14.06
C ASN A 186 -3.15 -8.09 -13.35
N ASP A 187 -3.43 -9.23 -12.72
CA ASP A 187 -2.44 -10.14 -12.12
C ASP A 187 -1.69 -9.62 -10.87
N HIS A 188 -2.24 -8.63 -10.17
CA HIS A 188 -1.60 -8.06 -8.97
C HIS A 188 -2.25 -8.46 -7.65
N LEU A 189 -3.50 -8.88 -7.69
CA LEU A 189 -4.24 -9.37 -6.54
C LEU A 189 -4.73 -10.78 -6.88
N SER A 190 -4.70 -11.70 -5.94
CA SER A 190 -5.34 -13.01 -6.15
C SER A 190 -6.17 -13.42 -4.95
N ILE A 191 -7.17 -14.27 -5.16
CA ILE A 191 -8.00 -14.77 -4.06
C ILE A 191 -7.38 -16.09 -3.58
N ALA A 192 -7.08 -16.19 -2.27
CA ALA A 192 -6.56 -17.42 -1.67
C ALA A 192 -7.67 -18.37 -1.22
N ALA A 193 -8.69 -17.81 -0.57
CA ALA A 193 -9.80 -18.56 -0.01
C ALA A 193 -11.09 -17.72 -0.06
N ILE A 194 -12.23 -18.41 -0.07
CA ILE A 194 -13.54 -17.78 0.01
C ILE A 194 -14.31 -18.39 1.17
N GLU A 195 -14.76 -17.57 2.11
CA GLU A 195 -15.53 -18.02 3.26
C GLU A 195 -16.93 -17.45 3.27
N ARG A 196 -17.87 -18.20 3.83
CA ARG A 196 -19.24 -17.78 4.08
C ARG A 196 -19.57 -17.93 5.55
N ASN A 197 -20.02 -16.84 6.15
CA ASN A 197 -20.52 -16.88 7.52
C ASN A 197 -22.00 -17.33 7.58
N HIS A 198 -22.48 -17.66 8.77
CA HIS A 198 -23.88 -18.08 8.98
C HIS A 198 -24.92 -17.00 8.66
N GLN A 199 -24.53 -15.72 8.66
CA GLN A 199 -25.40 -14.60 8.29
C GLN A 199 -25.47 -14.39 6.78
N GLY A 200 -24.68 -15.12 5.99
CA GLY A 200 -24.63 -15.02 4.54
C GLY A 200 -23.62 -14.02 3.99
N ALA A 201 -22.78 -13.42 4.85
CA ALA A 201 -21.63 -12.63 4.38
C ALA A 201 -20.63 -13.54 3.67
N ILE A 202 -20.01 -13.03 2.62
CA ILE A 202 -18.98 -13.72 1.85
C ILE A 202 -17.68 -12.95 1.98
N LYS A 203 -16.63 -13.65 2.37
CA LYS A 203 -15.31 -13.10 2.66
C LYS A 203 -14.31 -13.68 1.67
N LEU A 204 -13.59 -12.80 0.98
CA LEU A 204 -12.56 -13.17 0.02
C LEU A 204 -11.20 -12.84 0.62
N GLN A 205 -10.40 -13.85 0.94
CA GLN A 205 -9.05 -13.64 1.44
C GLN A 205 -8.17 -13.17 0.29
N LEU A 206 -7.59 -11.98 0.45
CA LEU A 206 -6.74 -11.36 -0.55
C LEU A 206 -5.30 -11.85 -0.38
N ASN A 207 -4.72 -12.33 -1.48
CA ASN A 207 -3.33 -12.71 -1.56
C ASN A 207 -2.56 -11.70 -2.41
N GLY A 208 -1.29 -11.49 -2.05
CA GLY A 208 -0.44 -10.43 -2.61
C GLY A 208 -0.36 -9.17 -1.75
N THR A 209 -1.13 -9.10 -0.67
CA THR A 209 -0.95 -8.16 0.44
C THR A 209 0.00 -8.76 1.48
N ASP A 210 0.75 -7.92 2.20
CA ASP A 210 1.63 -8.40 3.28
C ASP A 210 0.86 -8.74 4.57
N HIS A 211 -0.47 -8.56 4.54
CA HIS A 211 -1.39 -8.72 5.66
C HIS A 211 -2.52 -9.65 5.24
N ASP A 212 -3.20 -10.24 6.23
CA ASP A 212 -4.49 -10.92 6.07
C ASP A 212 -5.60 -9.88 5.80
N ASP A 213 -5.52 -9.25 4.62
CA ASP A 213 -6.52 -8.35 4.09
C ASP A 213 -7.62 -9.19 3.40
N TRP A 214 -8.87 -8.78 3.59
CA TRP A 214 -10.05 -9.47 3.08
C TRP A 214 -10.99 -8.46 2.41
N ALA A 215 -11.59 -8.86 1.29
CA ALA A 215 -12.74 -8.17 0.73
C ALA A 215 -14.01 -8.90 1.20
N GLU A 216 -14.86 -8.23 1.97
CA GLU A 216 -16.05 -8.82 2.55
C GLU A 216 -17.32 -8.16 2.04
N TRP A 217 -18.21 -8.97 1.48
CA TRP A 217 -19.57 -8.59 1.21
C TRP A 217 -20.48 -8.97 2.38
N HIS A 218 -21.28 -8.03 2.85
CA HIS A 218 -22.26 -8.25 3.91
C HIS A 218 -23.69 -7.97 3.44
N PRO A 219 -24.68 -8.79 3.88
CA PRO A 219 -26.08 -8.46 3.69
C PRO A 219 -26.48 -7.22 4.51
N ALA A 220 -27.61 -6.61 4.16
CA ALA A 220 -28.11 -5.42 4.84
C ALA A 220 -28.27 -5.67 6.36
N GLY A 221 -27.68 -4.80 7.17
CA GLY A 221 -27.70 -4.91 8.64
C GLY A 221 -26.55 -5.70 9.26
N SER A 222 -25.72 -6.39 8.45
CA SER A 222 -24.48 -7.04 8.89
C SER A 222 -23.26 -6.14 8.65
N GLN A 223 -22.19 -6.34 9.43
CA GLN A 223 -20.93 -5.61 9.34
C GLN A 223 -19.74 -6.55 9.62
N PRO A 224 -18.52 -6.19 9.19
CA PRO A 224 -17.32 -6.96 9.53
C PRO A 224 -17.13 -7.08 11.04
N GLU A 225 -16.77 -8.28 11.49
CA GLU A 225 -16.52 -8.62 12.90
C GLU A 225 -15.41 -9.68 12.98
N SER A 226 -14.73 -9.73 14.14
CA SER A 226 -13.79 -10.82 14.44
C SER A 226 -14.50 -12.18 14.34
N PHE A 227 -13.81 -13.17 13.79
CA PHE A 227 -14.41 -14.49 13.55
C PHE A 227 -13.37 -15.60 13.68
N VAL A 228 -13.84 -16.83 13.68
CA VAL A 228 -13.00 -18.02 13.55
C VAL A 228 -13.23 -18.57 12.15
N GLY A 229 -12.17 -18.63 11.35
CA GLY A 229 -12.18 -19.16 10.00
C GLY A 229 -12.58 -20.63 9.96
N GLY A 230 -12.97 -21.11 8.79
CA GLY A 230 -13.44 -22.50 8.68
C GLY A 230 -12.36 -23.55 8.94
N LEU A 231 -11.08 -23.15 8.99
CA LEU A 231 -9.96 -24.00 9.41
C LEU A 231 -9.64 -23.87 10.90
N SER A 232 -10.55 -23.27 11.68
CA SER A 232 -10.41 -23.01 13.13
C SER A 232 -9.31 -22.01 13.49
N ASP A 233 -8.95 -21.15 12.56
CA ASP A 233 -8.01 -20.05 12.70
C ASP A 233 -8.72 -18.78 13.21
N PRO A 234 -8.27 -18.17 14.32
CA PRO A 234 -8.87 -16.95 14.83
C PRO A 234 -8.43 -15.73 13.99
N HIS A 235 -9.39 -14.87 13.68
CA HIS A 235 -9.15 -13.60 12.99
C HIS A 235 -9.71 -12.44 13.83
N GLU A 236 -8.80 -11.66 14.43
CA GLU A 236 -9.18 -10.47 15.19
C GLU A 236 -9.25 -9.24 14.28
N LEU A 237 -10.42 -8.57 14.26
CA LEU A 237 -10.63 -7.38 13.44
C LEU A 237 -9.69 -6.24 13.89
N GLU A 238 -8.77 -5.84 13.02
CA GLU A 238 -7.87 -4.71 13.26
C GLU A 238 -8.43 -3.43 12.66
N SER A 239 -8.85 -3.48 11.39
CA SER A 239 -9.41 -2.31 10.71
C SER A 239 -10.43 -2.71 9.64
N SER A 240 -11.37 -1.82 9.37
CA SER A 240 -12.33 -1.99 8.27
C SER A 240 -12.61 -0.66 7.57
N ALA A 241 -12.89 -0.74 6.28
CA ALA A 241 -13.23 0.41 5.46
C ALA A 241 -14.34 0.02 4.48
N ARG A 242 -15.46 0.75 4.53
CA ARG A 242 -16.56 0.55 3.58
C ARG A 242 -16.14 0.97 2.17
N LEU A 243 -16.45 0.11 1.21
CA LEU A 243 -16.22 0.33 -0.22
C LEU A 243 -17.52 0.74 -0.93
N GLY A 244 -18.66 0.18 -0.53
CA GLY A 244 -19.98 0.47 -1.09
C GLY A 244 -20.76 -0.82 -1.40
N GLN A 245 -22.08 -0.74 -1.63
CA GLN A 245 -22.90 -1.89 -2.05
C GLN A 245 -22.79 -3.16 -1.15
N GLY A 246 -22.58 -2.97 0.16
CA GLY A 246 -22.38 -4.08 1.11
C GLY A 246 -20.92 -4.55 1.24
N TRP A 247 -20.02 -4.04 0.39
CA TRP A 247 -18.60 -4.36 0.42
C TRP A 247 -17.80 -3.54 1.44
N SER A 248 -16.90 -4.22 2.11
CA SER A 248 -15.89 -3.66 3.01
C SER A 248 -14.52 -4.28 2.72
N LEU A 249 -13.48 -3.47 2.80
CA LEU A 249 -12.10 -3.95 2.94
C LEU A 249 -11.81 -4.11 4.43
N VAL A 250 -11.29 -5.27 4.82
CA VAL A 250 -11.11 -5.65 6.22
C VAL A 250 -9.68 -6.14 6.40
N ARG A 251 -9.04 -5.78 7.51
CA ARG A 251 -7.74 -6.29 7.92
C ARG A 251 -7.90 -7.00 9.24
N TYR A 252 -7.41 -8.23 9.29
CA TYR A 252 -7.34 -9.01 10.51
C TYR A 252 -5.89 -9.08 11.00
N ARG A 253 -5.73 -9.19 12.32
CA ARG A 253 -4.43 -9.47 12.92
C ARG A 253 -4.15 -10.96 12.83
N SER A 254 -3.02 -11.32 12.23
CA SER A 254 -2.42 -12.65 12.29
C SER A 254 -1.72 -12.81 13.65
N GLU A 255 -2.02 -13.86 14.41
CA GLU A 255 -1.25 -14.23 15.62
C GLU A 255 0.12 -14.84 15.30
#